data_AF-A0A525IMH1-F1
#
_entry.id   AF-A0A525IMH1-F1
#
_cell.length_a   1.000
_cell.length_b   1.000
_cell.length_c   1.000
_cell.angle_alpha   90.00
_cell.angle_beta   90.00
_cell.angle_gamma   90.00
#
_symmetry.space_group_name_H-M   'P 1'
#
loop_
_entity.id
_entity.type
_entity.pdbx_description
1 polymer ?
#
loop_
_entity_poly.entity_id
_entity_poly.type
_entity_poly.pdbx_seq_one_letter_code
_entity_poly.pdbx_strand_id
1 'polypeptide(L)'
;MTINLTLKAQTLSEGQSISGSSFVSSVTDSAHRSITEYQVYDNGADGGYFTLNGSKLSDGAWHTLTAAQFGQLKYVGGAGAGSETISIKAYDGSTWSSGFSTSATTTAPVVVAPTVTAANQTVTEGQTLIASSLVASTTVPAGKSITEYELTDSGTDGHLVYNGTTLTAGQTYEFTAAQLAKVSWVAGSGVGTDKVTIEVSDGGAFSAASTATLTVNAPAGSPVVSLLGELGISSTVAQQLTANNALTYNGMLTILQDAAVGGMTLTKFSALQTLAGMLNATNGLTTSAYVQQIADDVINGNSANAYWNGGASSASALGNLNASSSQTQVGDLIGKWFLGTDLPSLDVSGIGEQNLNPTYQNSTLPLFGNGGTPLYTDVNQGYLGDCYFVAALGETALQDPSLIQNMIQNNGNGTYSVLFYVNGQADYVTVNAELPMMGGGYGWANGTSEEFANGTVSWVALVEKAFAQLNEQTSAANYGGHPAGDSYEDINGGTAITLSEITNQTFNTYNLYSGESSATLNSLMSTLSSDFKAGDEIIMSTPNPDNGNLVGDHMYMITGVNSAAGTISIQNPWNTAYSGSLQMSFTDTIAQLAADNISIYATSPTKVA
;
A
#
# COMPACT_ATOMS: atom_id res chain seq x y z
N MET A 1 -71.11 -53.35 -15.74
CA MET A 1 -69.97 -54.00 -15.08
C MET A 1 -68.73 -53.36 -15.64
N THR A 2 -67.88 -52.80 -14.79
CA THR A 2 -66.72 -52.02 -15.21
C THR A 2 -65.50 -52.54 -14.46
N ILE A 3 -64.46 -52.90 -15.21
CA ILE A 3 -63.13 -53.22 -14.68
C ILE A 3 -62.35 -51.90 -14.57
N ASN A 4 -61.80 -51.63 -13.38
CA ASN A 4 -60.96 -50.45 -13.14
C ASN A 4 -59.53 -50.90 -12.80
N LEU A 5 -58.56 -50.33 -13.53
CA LEU A 5 -57.13 -50.48 -13.29
C LEU A 5 -56.59 -49.20 -12.63
N THR A 6 -55.76 -49.36 -11.61
CA THR A 6 -54.92 -48.27 -11.10
C THR A 6 -53.50 -48.53 -11.57
N LEU A 7 -52.97 -47.66 -12.42
CA LEU A 7 -51.61 -47.78 -12.95
C LEU A 7 -50.61 -46.89 -12.19
N LYS A 8 -49.33 -47.27 -12.21
CA LYS A 8 -48.21 -46.53 -11.62
C LYS A 8 -47.12 -46.28 -12.66
N ALA A 9 -46.60 -45.07 -12.69
CA ALA A 9 -45.46 -44.70 -13.54
C ALA A 9 -44.17 -45.37 -13.05
N GLN A 10 -43.28 -45.72 -13.97
CA GLN A 10 -42.02 -46.40 -13.69
C GLN A 10 -40.83 -45.58 -14.18
N THR A 11 -39.77 -45.55 -13.39
CA THR A 11 -38.50 -44.91 -13.75
C THR A 11 -37.37 -45.92 -13.59
N LEU A 12 -36.54 -46.06 -14.61
CA LEU A 12 -35.47 -47.05 -14.70
C LEU A 12 -34.17 -46.40 -15.19
N SER A 13 -33.04 -47.00 -14.83
CA SER A 13 -31.77 -46.75 -15.51
C SER A 13 -31.69 -47.53 -16.83
N GLU A 14 -30.82 -47.11 -17.74
CA GLU A 14 -30.53 -47.82 -19.00
C GLU A 14 -30.29 -49.33 -18.76
N GLY A 15 -31.01 -50.18 -19.51
CA GLY A 15 -30.91 -51.64 -19.44
C GLY A 15 -31.49 -52.30 -18.17
N GLN A 16 -31.93 -51.54 -17.18
CA GLN A 16 -32.60 -52.10 -16.00
C GLN A 16 -33.93 -52.73 -16.41
N SER A 17 -34.28 -53.88 -15.80
CA SER A 17 -35.55 -54.56 -16.05
C SER A 17 -36.42 -54.61 -14.80
N ILE A 18 -37.72 -54.35 -14.95
CA ILE A 18 -38.76 -54.57 -13.92
C ILE A 18 -39.81 -55.55 -14.43
N SER A 19 -40.64 -56.10 -13.52
CA SER A 19 -41.81 -56.88 -13.96
C SER A 19 -42.82 -55.95 -14.63
N GLY A 20 -43.37 -56.36 -15.77
CA GLY A 20 -44.44 -55.63 -16.46
C GLY A 20 -45.72 -55.54 -15.64
N SER A 21 -45.94 -56.48 -14.71
CA SER A 21 -47.05 -56.39 -13.76
C SER A 21 -46.93 -55.22 -12.77
N SER A 22 -45.73 -54.67 -12.57
CA SER A 22 -45.50 -53.54 -11.65
C SER A 22 -46.14 -52.22 -12.10
N PHE A 23 -46.54 -52.12 -13.38
CA PHE A 23 -47.35 -50.99 -13.85
C PHE A 23 -48.77 -51.00 -13.29
N VAL A 24 -49.29 -52.13 -12.82
CA VAL A 24 -50.63 -52.26 -12.24
C VAL A 24 -50.53 -52.30 -10.72
N SER A 25 -51.01 -51.26 -10.05
CA SER A 25 -51.06 -51.21 -8.58
C SER A 25 -52.29 -51.91 -8.02
N SER A 26 -53.42 -51.86 -8.73
CA SER A 26 -54.63 -52.60 -8.36
C SER A 26 -55.53 -52.81 -9.57
N VAL A 27 -56.31 -53.88 -9.53
CA VAL A 27 -57.38 -54.17 -10.47
C VAL A 27 -58.63 -54.56 -9.69
N THR A 28 -59.77 -53.98 -10.05
CA THR A 28 -61.07 -54.29 -9.44
C THR A 28 -62.09 -54.54 -10.53
N ASP A 29 -62.94 -55.54 -10.34
CA ASP A 29 -64.12 -55.78 -11.15
C ASP A 29 -65.37 -55.67 -10.28
N SER A 30 -66.28 -54.77 -10.66
CA SER A 30 -67.60 -54.59 -10.04
C SER A 30 -68.47 -55.86 -9.99
N ALA A 31 -68.19 -56.86 -10.85
CA ALA A 31 -68.86 -58.15 -10.86
C ALA A 31 -68.11 -59.25 -10.08
N HIS A 32 -66.97 -58.91 -9.46
CA HIS A 32 -66.10 -59.81 -8.71
C HIS A 32 -65.61 -61.04 -9.50
N ARG A 33 -65.46 -60.93 -10.83
CA ARG A 33 -64.87 -61.98 -11.66
C ARG A 33 -63.34 -61.89 -11.64
N SER A 34 -62.69 -63.04 -11.83
CA SER A 34 -61.23 -63.11 -11.91
C SER A 34 -60.74 -62.56 -13.26
N ILE A 35 -59.68 -61.75 -13.23
CA ILE A 35 -59.02 -61.30 -14.46
C ILE A 35 -58.25 -62.46 -15.08
N THR A 36 -58.59 -62.82 -16.31
CA THR A 36 -58.00 -63.95 -17.03
C THR A 36 -56.93 -63.53 -18.02
N GLU A 37 -57.01 -62.31 -18.58
CA GLU A 37 -56.08 -61.79 -19.57
C GLU A 37 -55.79 -60.30 -19.37
N TYR A 38 -54.63 -59.87 -19.87
CA TYR A 38 -54.22 -58.48 -19.96
C TYR A 38 -53.81 -58.17 -21.40
N GLN A 39 -53.99 -56.91 -21.80
CA GLN A 39 -53.38 -56.38 -23.01
C GLN A 39 -52.42 -55.26 -22.62
N VAL A 40 -51.22 -55.28 -23.17
CA VAL A 40 -50.22 -54.21 -23.01
C VAL A 40 -49.93 -53.58 -24.36
N TYR A 41 -49.71 -52.27 -24.36
CA TYR A 41 -49.34 -51.49 -25.53
C TYR A 41 -48.26 -50.50 -25.15
N ASP A 42 -47.18 -50.53 -25.92
CA ASP A 42 -46.07 -49.59 -25.80
C ASP A 42 -46.23 -48.48 -26.84
N ASN A 43 -46.43 -47.23 -26.41
CA ASN A 43 -46.77 -46.12 -27.32
C ASN A 43 -45.55 -45.37 -27.88
N GLY A 44 -44.32 -45.66 -27.43
CA GLY A 44 -43.11 -44.99 -27.90
C GLY A 44 -42.02 -45.97 -28.32
N ALA A 45 -40.83 -45.42 -28.60
CA ALA A 45 -39.59 -46.20 -28.77
C ALA A 45 -38.44 -45.64 -27.91
N ASP A 46 -38.71 -44.60 -27.12
CA ASP A 46 -37.68 -43.76 -26.49
C ASP A 46 -37.50 -44.07 -25.00
N GLY A 47 -38.42 -44.80 -24.36
CA GLY A 47 -38.39 -45.08 -22.92
C GLY A 47 -37.91 -46.48 -22.54
N GLY A 48 -37.89 -47.45 -23.47
CA GLY A 48 -37.76 -48.87 -23.14
C GLY A 48 -38.51 -49.80 -24.08
N TYR A 49 -38.79 -51.02 -23.61
CA TYR A 49 -39.59 -52.02 -24.33
C TYR A 49 -40.03 -53.16 -23.41
N PHE A 50 -41.15 -53.82 -23.76
CA PHE A 50 -41.54 -55.07 -23.13
C PHE A 50 -40.82 -56.30 -23.69
N THR A 51 -40.51 -57.26 -22.81
CA THR A 51 -40.07 -58.61 -23.17
C THR A 51 -40.92 -59.67 -22.48
N LEU A 52 -41.23 -60.75 -23.20
CA LEU A 52 -41.86 -61.94 -22.64
C LEU A 52 -40.95 -63.14 -22.94
N ASN A 53 -40.56 -63.88 -21.90
CA ASN A 53 -39.63 -65.00 -22.01
C ASN A 53 -38.31 -64.66 -22.73
N GLY A 54 -37.85 -63.40 -22.59
CA GLY A 54 -36.62 -62.90 -23.21
C GLY A 54 -36.76 -62.43 -24.67
N SER A 55 -37.94 -62.55 -25.29
CA SER A 55 -38.21 -61.97 -26.61
C SER A 55 -38.85 -60.59 -26.49
N LYS A 56 -38.31 -59.59 -27.20
CA LYS A 56 -38.88 -58.23 -27.29
C LYS A 56 -40.24 -58.28 -28.01
N LEU A 57 -41.24 -57.66 -27.41
CA LEU A 57 -42.54 -57.42 -28.04
C LEU A 57 -42.44 -56.23 -28.99
N SER A 58 -43.23 -56.21 -30.07
CA SER A 58 -43.21 -55.10 -31.03
C SER A 58 -43.87 -53.85 -30.44
N ASP A 59 -43.21 -52.72 -30.56
CA ASP A 59 -43.72 -51.42 -30.12
C ASP A 59 -44.92 -51.00 -31.00
N GLY A 60 -45.83 -50.16 -30.49
CA GLY A 60 -46.98 -49.66 -31.25
C GLY A 60 -48.08 -50.69 -31.57
N ALA A 61 -48.13 -51.82 -30.86
CA ALA A 61 -49.15 -52.87 -31.03
C ALA A 61 -49.69 -53.39 -29.69
N TRP A 62 -50.97 -53.78 -29.65
CA TRP A 62 -51.56 -54.41 -28.47
C TRP A 62 -51.18 -55.88 -28.42
N HIS A 63 -50.56 -56.31 -27.32
CA HIS A 63 -50.19 -57.70 -27.07
C HIS A 63 -51.10 -58.30 -26.01
N THR A 64 -51.81 -59.38 -26.35
CA THR A 64 -52.70 -60.09 -25.42
C THR A 64 -51.92 -61.17 -24.69
N LEU A 65 -52.05 -61.18 -23.36
CA LEU A 65 -51.31 -62.04 -22.45
C LEU A 65 -52.29 -62.70 -21.50
N THR A 66 -52.16 -64.01 -21.29
CA THR A 66 -52.81 -64.66 -20.14
C THR A 66 -52.32 -64.02 -18.84
N ALA A 67 -53.12 -64.09 -17.77
CA ALA A 67 -52.69 -63.58 -16.46
C ALA A 67 -51.33 -64.16 -16.01
N ALA A 68 -51.04 -65.42 -16.34
CA ALA A 68 -49.76 -66.06 -16.07
C ALA A 68 -48.60 -65.49 -16.91
N GLN A 69 -48.83 -65.16 -18.19
CA GLN A 69 -47.83 -64.51 -19.04
C GLN A 69 -47.61 -63.05 -18.63
N PHE A 70 -48.65 -62.34 -18.21
CA PHE A 70 -48.52 -60.98 -17.69
C PHE A 70 -47.64 -60.94 -16.43
N GLY A 71 -47.74 -61.95 -15.56
CA GLY A 71 -46.83 -62.11 -14.42
C GLY A 71 -45.36 -62.37 -14.80
N GLN A 72 -45.11 -62.88 -16.01
CA GLN A 72 -43.76 -63.16 -16.54
C GLN A 72 -43.22 -62.03 -17.43
N LEU A 73 -44.08 -61.10 -17.82
CA LEU A 73 -43.71 -59.95 -18.64
C LEU A 73 -42.65 -59.11 -17.90
N LYS A 74 -41.67 -58.60 -18.63
CA LYS A 74 -40.70 -57.62 -18.14
C LYS A 74 -40.73 -56.37 -18.99
N TYR A 75 -40.44 -55.23 -18.38
CA TYR A 75 -40.16 -53.99 -19.08
C TYR A 75 -38.70 -53.61 -18.86
N VAL A 76 -37.98 -53.29 -19.94
CA VAL A 76 -36.54 -52.99 -19.95
C VAL A 76 -36.35 -51.52 -20.32
N GLY A 77 -35.56 -50.79 -19.54
CA GLY A 77 -35.18 -49.41 -19.86
C GLY A 77 -34.39 -49.32 -21.18
N GLY A 78 -34.65 -48.28 -21.97
CA GLY A 78 -34.06 -48.06 -23.29
C GLY A 78 -32.56 -47.79 -23.24
N ALA A 79 -31.91 -47.73 -24.41
CA ALA A 79 -30.47 -47.47 -24.56
C ALA A 79 -30.08 -45.98 -24.41
N GLY A 80 -31.01 -45.16 -23.92
CA GLY A 80 -30.83 -43.71 -23.79
C GLY A 80 -31.94 -43.12 -22.93
N ALA A 81 -31.74 -41.88 -22.49
CA ALA A 81 -32.75 -41.18 -21.72
C ALA A 81 -33.98 -40.85 -22.58
N GLY A 82 -35.16 -41.17 -22.08
CA GLY A 82 -36.41 -40.92 -22.77
C GLY A 82 -37.61 -41.45 -21.98
N SER A 83 -38.81 -41.05 -22.38
CA SER A 83 -40.05 -41.40 -21.69
C SER A 83 -41.12 -41.77 -22.69
N GLU A 84 -41.92 -42.78 -22.37
CA GLU A 84 -43.03 -43.23 -23.20
C GLU A 84 -44.28 -43.58 -22.40
N THR A 85 -45.39 -43.75 -23.12
CA THR A 85 -46.68 -44.09 -22.52
C THR A 85 -46.94 -45.58 -22.65
N ILE A 86 -47.25 -46.23 -21.53
CA ILE A 86 -47.66 -47.63 -21.45
C ILE A 86 -49.16 -47.68 -21.24
N SER A 87 -49.88 -48.39 -22.10
CA SER A 87 -51.31 -48.61 -21.96
C SER A 87 -51.63 -50.07 -21.61
N ILE A 88 -52.54 -50.28 -20.67
CA ILE A 88 -52.93 -51.61 -20.18
C ILE A 88 -54.46 -51.75 -20.17
N LYS A 89 -54.95 -52.91 -20.59
CA LYS A 89 -56.34 -53.35 -20.41
C LYS A 89 -56.38 -54.69 -19.67
N ALA A 90 -57.50 -54.98 -19.02
CA ALA A 90 -57.76 -56.25 -18.35
C ALA A 90 -59.08 -56.87 -18.84
N TYR A 91 -59.13 -58.20 -18.89
CA TYR A 91 -60.29 -58.99 -19.30
C TYR A 91 -60.70 -59.97 -18.20
N ASP A 92 -61.99 -59.98 -17.85
CA ASP A 92 -62.54 -60.77 -16.74
C ASP A 92 -63.22 -62.09 -17.18
N GLY A 93 -62.94 -62.55 -18.40
CA GLY A 93 -63.60 -63.70 -19.01
C GLY A 93 -64.87 -63.35 -19.80
N SER A 94 -65.32 -62.10 -19.78
CA SER A 94 -66.50 -61.65 -20.54
C SER A 94 -66.34 -60.29 -21.23
N THR A 95 -65.70 -59.33 -20.57
CA THR A 95 -65.58 -57.95 -21.09
C THR A 95 -64.19 -57.38 -20.83
N TRP A 96 -63.68 -56.59 -21.78
CA TRP A 96 -62.45 -55.83 -21.61
C TRP A 96 -62.70 -54.51 -20.89
N SER A 97 -61.74 -54.06 -20.08
CA SER A 97 -61.69 -52.69 -19.56
C SER A 97 -61.48 -51.68 -20.69
N SER A 98 -61.74 -50.40 -20.40
CA SER A 98 -61.12 -49.30 -21.17
C SER A 98 -59.58 -49.37 -21.04
N GLY A 99 -58.86 -48.74 -21.97
CA GLY A 99 -57.41 -48.59 -21.84
C GLY A 99 -57.07 -47.60 -20.74
N PHE A 100 -56.18 -47.99 -19.83
CA PHE A 100 -55.57 -47.10 -18.84
C PHE A 100 -54.12 -46.87 -19.25
N SER A 101 -53.61 -45.66 -19.06
CA SER A 101 -52.25 -45.30 -19.46
C SER A 101 -51.44 -44.77 -18.29
N THR A 102 -50.13 -45.01 -18.34
CA THR A 102 -49.12 -44.48 -17.42
C THR A 102 -47.82 -44.24 -18.18
N SER A 103 -46.81 -43.64 -17.56
CA SER A 103 -45.50 -43.43 -18.20
C SER A 103 -44.44 -44.43 -17.73
N ALA A 104 -43.47 -44.67 -18.61
CA ALA A 104 -42.21 -45.34 -18.31
C ALA A 104 -41.06 -44.46 -18.78
N THR A 105 -40.10 -44.18 -17.89
CA THR A 105 -38.98 -43.27 -18.17
C THR A 105 -37.65 -43.97 -17.94
N THR A 106 -36.75 -43.90 -18.91
CA THR A 106 -35.34 -44.24 -18.74
C THR A 106 -34.54 -42.97 -18.46
N THR A 107 -33.70 -42.98 -17.41
CA THR A 107 -32.83 -41.85 -17.03
C THR A 107 -31.40 -42.04 -17.54
N ALA A 108 -30.73 -40.94 -17.90
CA ALA A 108 -29.30 -40.96 -18.25
C ALA A 108 -28.43 -41.36 -17.04
N PRO A 109 -27.24 -41.96 -17.27
CA PRO A 109 -26.26 -42.19 -16.20
C PRO A 109 -25.85 -40.86 -15.54
N VAL A 110 -25.78 -40.84 -14.21
CA VAL A 110 -25.25 -39.68 -13.48
C VAL A 110 -23.72 -39.66 -13.63
N VAL A 111 -23.18 -38.65 -14.30
CA VAL A 111 -21.73 -38.40 -14.33
C VAL A 111 -21.33 -37.80 -12.98
N VAL A 112 -20.62 -38.58 -12.18
CA VAL A 112 -20.06 -38.13 -10.90
C VAL A 112 -18.63 -37.67 -11.16
N ALA A 113 -18.36 -36.38 -11.02
CA ALA A 113 -17.00 -35.85 -11.15
C ALA A 113 -16.09 -36.36 -10.02
N PRO A 114 -14.78 -36.50 -10.27
CA PRO A 114 -13.82 -36.72 -9.19
C PRO A 114 -13.70 -35.50 -8.27
N THR A 115 -13.02 -35.65 -7.13
CA THR A 115 -12.67 -34.54 -6.24
C THR A 115 -11.16 -34.50 -5.99
N VAL A 116 -10.61 -33.30 -5.82
CA VAL A 116 -9.21 -33.07 -5.43
C VAL A 116 -9.13 -32.18 -4.20
N THR A 117 -8.20 -32.49 -3.30
CA THR A 117 -7.80 -31.63 -2.20
C THR A 117 -6.36 -31.20 -2.43
N ALA A 118 -6.11 -29.91 -2.54
CA ALA A 118 -4.77 -29.36 -2.65
C ALA A 118 -4.03 -29.40 -1.29
N ALA A 119 -2.71 -29.58 -1.34
CA ALA A 119 -1.82 -29.55 -0.18
C ALA A 119 -1.11 -28.19 -0.13
N ASN A 120 -1.28 -27.47 0.98
CA ASN A 120 -0.44 -26.30 1.26
C ASN A 120 0.99 -26.77 1.50
N GLN A 121 1.95 -25.98 1.02
CA GLN A 121 3.37 -26.29 1.15
C GLN A 121 4.10 -25.10 1.77
N THR A 122 5.21 -25.39 2.43
CA THR A 122 6.14 -24.39 2.93
C THR A 122 7.52 -24.74 2.43
N VAL A 123 8.18 -23.77 1.82
CA VAL A 123 9.45 -23.94 1.11
C VAL A 123 10.40 -22.81 1.44
N THR A 124 11.65 -22.98 1.03
CA THR A 124 12.66 -21.93 1.06
C THR A 124 12.79 -21.25 -0.30
N GLU A 125 13.22 -20.00 -0.35
CA GLU A 125 13.61 -19.29 -1.58
C GLU A 125 14.46 -20.17 -2.52
N GLY A 126 14.12 -20.18 -3.81
CA GLY A 126 14.80 -20.99 -4.83
C GLY A 126 14.58 -22.51 -4.72
N GLN A 127 13.85 -22.99 -3.71
CA GLN A 127 13.53 -24.41 -3.61
C GLN A 127 12.54 -24.82 -4.71
N THR A 128 12.74 -26.02 -5.24
CA THR A 128 11.85 -26.63 -6.23
C THR A 128 11.01 -27.72 -5.58
N LEU A 129 9.70 -27.71 -5.85
CA LEU A 129 8.78 -28.78 -5.52
C LEU A 129 8.31 -29.49 -6.79
N ILE A 130 8.08 -30.80 -6.71
CA ILE A 130 7.34 -31.50 -7.76
C ILE A 130 5.86 -31.14 -7.64
N ALA A 131 5.19 -30.83 -8.75
CA ALA A 131 3.81 -30.36 -8.71
C ALA A 131 2.83 -31.41 -8.13
N SER A 132 3.17 -32.70 -8.21
CA SER A 132 2.40 -33.76 -7.57
C SER A 132 2.35 -33.66 -6.04
N SER A 133 3.30 -32.98 -5.38
CA SER A 133 3.24 -32.75 -3.93
C SER A 133 2.19 -31.71 -3.53
N LEU A 134 1.63 -30.97 -4.50
CA LEU A 134 0.54 -30.03 -4.28
C LEU A 134 -0.84 -30.72 -4.25
N VAL A 135 -0.89 -32.03 -4.54
CA VAL A 135 -2.12 -32.83 -4.47
C VAL A 135 -2.11 -33.64 -3.17
N ALA A 136 -2.94 -33.26 -2.20
CA ALA A 136 -3.05 -33.96 -0.93
C ALA A 136 -3.79 -35.30 -1.08
N SER A 137 -4.92 -35.28 -1.80
CA SER A 137 -5.73 -36.47 -2.06
C SER A 137 -6.66 -36.26 -3.25
N THR A 138 -7.04 -37.36 -3.88
CA THR A 138 -8.10 -37.41 -4.88
C THR A 138 -9.11 -38.51 -4.55
N THR A 139 -10.37 -38.31 -4.93
CA THR A 139 -11.41 -39.36 -4.87
C THR A 139 -12.05 -39.48 -6.24
N VAL A 140 -12.24 -40.72 -6.70
CA VAL A 140 -12.79 -41.03 -8.02
C VAL A 140 -13.99 -41.99 -7.89
N PRO A 141 -14.96 -41.94 -8.81
CA PRO A 141 -16.03 -42.94 -8.87
C PRO A 141 -15.49 -44.37 -8.99
N ALA A 142 -16.25 -45.35 -8.49
CA ALA A 142 -15.83 -46.75 -8.49
C ALA A 142 -15.54 -47.25 -9.92
N GLY A 143 -14.36 -47.84 -10.12
CA GLY A 143 -13.92 -48.36 -11.42
C GLY A 143 -13.30 -47.32 -12.37
N LYS A 144 -13.15 -46.07 -11.92
CA LYS A 144 -12.47 -44.99 -12.65
C LYS A 144 -11.10 -44.67 -12.04
N SER A 145 -10.29 -43.91 -12.78
CA SER A 145 -9.00 -43.38 -12.33
C SER A 145 -8.80 -41.97 -12.89
N ILE A 146 -8.04 -41.13 -12.19
CA ILE A 146 -7.65 -39.81 -12.73
C ILE A 146 -6.78 -40.00 -13.96
N THR A 147 -7.16 -39.38 -15.06
CA THR A 147 -6.44 -39.40 -16.33
C THR A 147 -5.70 -38.09 -16.58
N GLU A 148 -6.22 -36.97 -16.06
CA GLU A 148 -5.78 -35.61 -16.36
C GLU A 148 -5.75 -34.72 -15.12
N TYR A 149 -4.80 -33.78 -15.10
CA TYR A 149 -4.61 -32.72 -14.11
C TYR A 149 -4.50 -31.39 -14.82
N GLU A 150 -5.22 -30.39 -14.34
CA GLU A 150 -5.08 -29.00 -14.75
C GLU A 150 -4.42 -28.20 -13.63
N LEU A 151 -3.41 -27.41 -13.99
CA LEU A 151 -2.70 -26.53 -13.08
C LEU A 151 -2.74 -25.10 -13.60
N THR A 152 -3.12 -24.17 -12.73
CA THR A 152 -3.06 -22.73 -12.98
C THR A 152 -2.24 -22.08 -11.88
N ASP A 153 -1.12 -21.49 -12.26
CA ASP A 153 -0.33 -20.63 -11.38
C ASP A 153 -0.96 -19.24 -11.34
N SER A 154 -1.35 -18.79 -10.16
CA SER A 154 -2.17 -17.58 -9.98
C SER A 154 -1.55 -16.55 -9.04
N GLY A 155 -0.35 -16.79 -8.51
CA GLY A 155 0.38 -15.79 -7.73
C GLY A 155 1.64 -15.30 -8.42
N THR A 156 2.48 -14.59 -7.67
CA THR A 156 3.60 -13.78 -8.19
C THR A 156 4.97 -14.21 -7.71
N ASP A 157 5.03 -15.05 -6.67
CA ASP A 157 6.25 -15.34 -5.90
C ASP A 157 6.81 -16.74 -6.17
N GLY A 158 6.49 -17.28 -7.36
CA GLY A 158 6.89 -18.59 -7.83
C GLY A 158 6.52 -18.77 -9.30
N HIS A 159 6.92 -19.89 -9.88
CA HIS A 159 6.47 -20.25 -11.22
C HIS A 159 6.43 -21.77 -11.44
N LEU A 160 5.45 -22.23 -12.22
CA LEU A 160 5.45 -23.59 -12.76
C LEU A 160 6.49 -23.74 -13.89
N VAL A 161 7.16 -24.89 -13.91
CA VAL A 161 8.14 -25.30 -14.90
C VAL A 161 7.80 -26.70 -15.39
N TYR A 162 7.71 -26.88 -16.71
CA TYR A 162 7.52 -28.19 -17.32
C TYR A 162 8.70 -28.51 -18.25
N ASN A 163 9.38 -29.64 -18.02
CA ASN A 163 10.58 -30.05 -18.76
C ASN A 163 11.64 -28.92 -18.88
N GLY A 164 11.84 -28.16 -17.82
CA GLY A 164 12.83 -27.06 -17.77
C GLY A 164 12.38 -25.76 -18.46
N THR A 165 11.14 -25.67 -18.94
CA THR A 165 10.56 -24.44 -19.49
C THR A 165 9.56 -23.84 -18.52
N THR A 166 9.75 -22.57 -18.16
CA THR A 166 8.80 -21.80 -17.34
C THR A 166 7.47 -21.61 -18.07
N LEU A 167 6.37 -21.93 -17.39
CA LEU A 167 5.02 -21.73 -17.87
C LEU A 167 4.55 -20.31 -17.57
N THR A 168 3.62 -19.79 -18.37
CA THR A 168 3.13 -18.42 -18.20
C THR A 168 2.12 -18.36 -17.06
N ALA A 169 2.32 -17.45 -16.11
CA ALA A 169 1.39 -17.24 -15.00
C ALA A 169 -0.01 -16.84 -15.50
N GLY A 170 -1.04 -17.25 -14.76
CA GLY A 170 -2.45 -17.04 -15.07
C GLY A 170 -3.02 -17.95 -16.17
N GLN A 171 -2.20 -18.78 -16.81
CA GLN A 171 -2.64 -19.76 -17.80
C GLN A 171 -2.85 -21.14 -17.19
N THR A 172 -3.89 -21.84 -17.65
CA THR A 172 -4.18 -23.22 -17.27
C THR A 172 -3.48 -24.18 -18.23
N TYR A 173 -2.80 -25.17 -17.67
CA TYR A 173 -2.10 -26.21 -18.44
C TYR A 173 -2.57 -27.59 -18.01
N GLU A 174 -2.81 -28.45 -19.00
CA GLU A 174 -3.24 -29.84 -18.83
C GLU A 174 -2.06 -30.82 -18.85
N PHE A 175 -2.09 -31.80 -17.94
CA PHE A 175 -1.07 -32.83 -17.79
C PHE A 175 -1.68 -34.20 -17.51
N THR A 176 -1.17 -35.24 -18.16
CA THR A 176 -1.34 -36.62 -17.69
C THR A 176 -0.57 -36.84 -16.39
N ALA A 177 -0.91 -37.90 -15.63
CA ALA A 177 -0.18 -38.27 -14.42
C ALA A 177 1.35 -38.43 -14.64
N ALA A 178 1.75 -38.94 -15.81
CA ALA A 178 3.17 -39.10 -16.16
C ALA A 178 3.86 -37.77 -16.50
N GLN A 179 3.12 -36.79 -17.04
CA GLN A 179 3.64 -35.45 -17.31
C GLN A 179 3.69 -34.60 -16.03
N LEU A 180 2.70 -34.72 -15.15
CA LEU A 180 2.66 -34.03 -13.86
C LEU A 180 3.91 -34.33 -13.02
N ALA A 181 4.42 -35.56 -13.07
CA ALA A 181 5.67 -35.95 -12.40
C ALA A 181 6.92 -35.20 -12.92
N LYS A 182 6.82 -34.50 -14.06
CA LYS A 182 7.86 -33.66 -14.66
C LYS A 182 7.55 -32.17 -14.58
N VAL A 183 6.41 -31.82 -13.99
CA VAL A 183 6.08 -30.44 -13.65
C VAL A 183 6.65 -30.19 -12.27
N SER A 184 7.39 -29.09 -12.15
CA SER A 184 7.86 -28.58 -10.89
C SER A 184 7.33 -27.17 -10.68
N TRP A 185 7.12 -26.80 -9.43
CA TRP A 185 6.95 -25.41 -9.04
C TRP A 185 8.25 -24.94 -8.40
N VAL A 186 8.75 -23.78 -8.82
CA VAL A 186 10.00 -23.19 -8.34
C VAL A 186 9.67 -21.94 -7.56
N ALA A 187 10.13 -21.88 -6.30
CA ALA A 187 9.99 -20.68 -5.47
C ALA A 187 10.75 -19.52 -6.10
N GLY A 188 10.11 -18.35 -6.16
CA GLY A 188 10.76 -17.11 -6.57
C GLY A 188 11.84 -16.67 -5.59
N SER A 189 12.49 -15.56 -5.91
CA SER A 189 13.50 -14.93 -5.05
C SER A 189 12.90 -14.04 -3.94
N GLY A 190 11.59 -14.04 -3.78
CA GLY A 190 10.86 -13.25 -2.77
C GLY A 190 10.27 -14.14 -1.68
N VAL A 191 10.18 -13.63 -0.44
CA VAL A 191 9.47 -14.29 0.65
C VAL A 191 8.01 -13.85 0.64
N GLY A 192 7.08 -14.80 0.78
CA GLY A 192 5.67 -14.50 0.52
C GLY A 192 4.80 -15.74 0.40
N THR A 193 3.66 -15.58 -0.25
CA THR A 193 2.76 -16.70 -0.56
C THR A 193 2.39 -16.70 -2.03
N ASP A 194 2.50 -17.88 -2.63
CA ASP A 194 2.05 -18.15 -3.99
C ASP A 194 0.84 -19.09 -4.00
N LYS A 195 0.09 -19.13 -5.11
CA LYS A 195 -1.13 -19.94 -5.23
C LYS A 195 -1.16 -20.72 -6.54
N VAL A 196 -1.24 -22.04 -6.42
CA VAL A 196 -1.47 -22.94 -7.55
C VAL A 196 -2.84 -23.58 -7.41
N THR A 197 -3.70 -23.37 -8.40
CA THR A 197 -5.03 -23.98 -8.49
C THR A 197 -4.95 -25.28 -9.28
N ILE A 198 -5.64 -26.31 -8.80
CA ILE A 198 -5.58 -27.69 -9.29
C ILE A 198 -7.01 -28.20 -9.53
N GLU A 199 -7.21 -28.78 -10.71
CA GLU A 199 -8.41 -29.55 -11.08
C GLU A 199 -7.99 -30.92 -11.63
N VAL A 200 -8.83 -31.95 -11.46
CA VAL A 200 -8.54 -33.32 -11.94
C VAL A 200 -9.73 -33.90 -12.69
N SER A 201 -9.47 -34.76 -13.68
CA SER A 201 -10.51 -35.41 -14.51
C SER A 201 -10.29 -36.92 -14.59
N ASP A 202 -11.40 -37.66 -14.68
CA ASP A 202 -11.43 -39.12 -14.92
C ASP A 202 -11.70 -39.48 -16.40
N GLY A 203 -11.58 -38.49 -17.29
CA GLY A 203 -11.92 -38.57 -18.71
C GLY A 203 -13.40 -38.29 -19.02
N GLY A 204 -14.21 -37.98 -18.01
CA GLY A 204 -15.60 -37.55 -18.16
C GLY A 204 -15.82 -36.08 -17.80
N ALA A 205 -15.63 -35.73 -16.53
CA ALA A 205 -15.79 -34.37 -16.02
C ALA A 205 -14.61 -33.99 -15.10
N PHE A 206 -14.28 -32.71 -15.05
CA PHE A 206 -13.32 -32.17 -14.08
C PHE A 206 -13.96 -32.00 -12.70
N SER A 207 -13.12 -32.14 -11.68
CA SER A 207 -13.44 -31.77 -10.30
C SER A 207 -13.66 -30.27 -10.16
N ALA A 208 -14.26 -29.83 -9.05
CA ALA A 208 -14.14 -28.43 -8.65
C ALA A 208 -12.67 -28.07 -8.34
N ALA A 209 -12.29 -26.83 -8.65
CA ALA A 209 -10.99 -26.26 -8.31
C ALA A 209 -10.63 -26.36 -6.82
N SER A 210 -9.38 -26.73 -6.55
CA SER A 210 -8.75 -26.68 -5.23
C SER A 210 -7.43 -25.93 -5.30
N THR A 211 -7.18 -25.02 -4.36
CA THR A 211 -5.99 -24.14 -4.40
C THR A 211 -5.00 -24.51 -3.30
N ALA A 212 -3.76 -24.83 -3.69
CA ALA A 212 -2.63 -24.92 -2.79
C ALA A 212 -2.08 -23.51 -2.51
N THR A 213 -1.89 -23.16 -1.24
CA THR A 213 -1.09 -22.00 -0.83
C THR A 213 0.34 -22.45 -0.55
N LEU A 214 1.31 -21.86 -1.24
CA LEU A 214 2.73 -22.12 -1.04
C LEU A 214 3.35 -20.95 -0.29
N THR A 215 3.89 -21.19 0.90
CA THR A 215 4.60 -20.15 1.67
C THR A 215 6.10 -20.26 1.40
N VAL A 216 6.70 -19.19 0.89
CA VAL A 216 8.13 -19.07 0.63
C VAL A 216 8.79 -18.34 1.79
N ASN A 217 9.66 -19.05 2.50
CA ASN A 217 10.48 -18.52 3.57
C ASN A 217 11.90 -18.19 3.07
N ALA A 218 12.56 -17.26 3.75
CA ALA A 218 13.98 -17.02 3.51
C ALA A 218 14.82 -18.25 3.89
N PRO A 219 16.00 -18.45 3.29
CA PRO A 219 16.93 -19.50 3.69
C PRO A 219 17.29 -19.43 5.18
N ALA A 220 17.26 -20.59 5.84
CA ALA A 220 17.78 -20.74 7.19
C ALA A 220 19.28 -20.32 7.19
N GLY A 221 19.58 -19.21 7.86
CA GLY A 221 20.91 -18.58 7.87
C GLY A 221 21.01 -17.24 7.15
N SER A 222 19.92 -16.66 6.63
CA SER A 222 19.93 -15.24 6.23
C SER A 222 20.30 -14.37 7.44
N PRO A 223 21.30 -13.46 7.33
CA PRO A 223 21.74 -12.61 8.44
C PRO A 223 20.59 -11.84 9.08
N VAL A 224 19.63 -11.38 8.28
CA VAL A 224 18.43 -10.64 8.73
C VAL A 224 17.56 -11.49 9.67
N VAL A 225 17.34 -12.76 9.36
CA VAL A 225 16.44 -13.64 10.14
C VAL A 225 17.06 -14.03 11.48
N SER A 226 18.37 -14.32 11.50
CA SER A 226 19.11 -14.57 12.74
C SER A 226 19.10 -13.33 13.64
N LEU A 227 19.31 -12.16 13.04
CA LEU A 227 19.37 -10.88 13.72
C LEU A 227 18.04 -10.49 14.39
N LEU A 228 16.93 -10.67 13.67
CA LEU A 228 15.59 -10.39 14.20
C LEU A 228 15.22 -11.35 15.34
N GLY A 229 15.68 -12.60 15.27
CA GLY A 229 15.58 -13.56 16.36
C GLY A 229 16.34 -13.11 17.61
N GLU A 230 17.55 -12.55 17.45
CA GLU A 230 18.36 -12.01 18.57
C GLU A 230 17.72 -10.77 19.22
N LEU A 231 16.96 -9.98 18.45
CA LEU A 231 16.20 -8.84 18.96
C LEU A 231 14.93 -9.24 19.72
N GLY A 232 14.57 -10.53 19.74
CA GLY A 232 13.31 -11.01 20.30
C GLY A 232 12.08 -10.60 19.47
N ILE A 233 12.31 -10.13 18.24
CA ILE A 233 11.28 -9.76 17.29
C ILE A 233 10.78 -11.05 16.64
N SER A 234 9.46 -11.26 16.59
CA SER A 234 8.90 -12.43 15.92
C SER A 234 9.42 -12.47 14.48
N SER A 235 10.06 -13.59 14.12
CA SER A 235 10.61 -13.80 12.77
C SER A 235 9.55 -13.61 11.68
N THR A 236 8.27 -13.79 12.01
CA THR A 236 7.13 -13.56 11.11
C THR A 236 6.79 -12.07 10.91
N VAL A 237 6.87 -11.23 11.94
CA VAL A 237 6.49 -9.80 11.86
C VAL A 237 7.50 -9.02 11.04
N ALA A 238 8.79 -9.20 11.32
CA ALA A 238 9.85 -8.47 10.61
C ALA A 238 10.17 -9.03 9.21
N GLN A 239 9.81 -10.29 8.91
CA GLN A 239 9.86 -10.84 7.53
C GLN A 239 8.64 -10.40 6.70
N GLN A 240 7.45 -10.26 7.30
CA GLN A 240 6.29 -9.66 6.60
C GLN A 240 6.55 -8.20 6.21
N LEU A 241 7.30 -7.47 7.04
CA LEU A 241 7.65 -6.07 6.80
C LEU A 241 8.76 -5.88 5.76
N THR A 242 9.43 -6.96 5.31
CA THR A 242 10.55 -6.92 4.35
C THR A 242 10.36 -7.83 3.13
N ALA A 243 9.11 -8.08 2.71
CA ALA A 243 8.75 -9.04 1.64
C ALA A 243 9.60 -8.98 0.35
N ASN A 244 10.17 -7.82 0.00
CA ASN A 244 11.04 -7.61 -1.16
C ASN A 244 12.50 -7.31 -0.80
N ASN A 245 12.98 -7.77 0.37
CA ASN A 245 14.27 -7.37 0.94
C ASN A 245 14.37 -5.84 1.11
N ALA A 246 13.23 -5.18 1.32
CA ALA A 246 13.09 -3.74 1.45
C ALA A 246 12.42 -3.39 2.78
N LEU A 247 13.03 -2.51 3.58
CA LEU A 247 12.50 -2.10 4.87
C LEU A 247 11.83 -0.73 4.74
N THR A 248 10.54 -0.67 5.09
CA THR A 248 9.76 0.58 5.11
C THR A 248 10.01 1.37 6.38
N TYR A 249 9.63 2.65 6.40
CA TYR A 249 9.60 3.48 7.60
C TYR A 249 8.86 2.79 8.77
N ASN A 250 7.64 2.29 8.52
CA ASN A 250 6.84 1.58 9.55
C ASN A 250 7.50 0.27 9.97
N GLY A 251 8.20 -0.39 9.04
CA GLY A 251 8.97 -1.58 9.34
C GLY A 251 10.10 -1.31 10.33
N MET A 252 10.89 -0.26 10.09
CA MET A 252 11.97 0.14 11.00
C MET A 252 11.44 0.62 12.35
N LEU A 253 10.37 1.44 12.35
CA LEU A 253 9.73 1.90 13.58
C LEU A 253 9.28 0.73 14.46
N THR A 254 8.64 -0.29 13.87
CA THR A 254 8.21 -1.50 14.60
C THR A 254 9.40 -2.24 15.20
N ILE A 255 10.49 -2.42 14.44
CA ILE A 255 11.72 -3.07 14.92
C ILE A 255 12.29 -2.34 16.14
N LEU A 256 12.41 -1.01 16.07
CA LEU A 256 12.94 -0.20 17.17
C LEU A 256 12.03 -0.25 18.41
N GLN A 257 10.71 -0.18 18.21
CA GLN A 257 9.73 -0.26 19.31
C GLN A 257 9.74 -1.62 20.00
N ASP A 258 9.83 -2.72 19.26
CA ASP A 258 9.94 -4.07 19.82
C ASP A 258 11.27 -4.23 20.58
N ALA A 259 12.38 -3.73 20.02
CA ALA A 259 13.67 -3.75 20.68
C ALA A 259 13.67 -2.94 22.00
N ALA A 260 12.89 -1.86 22.08
CA ALA A 260 12.77 -1.02 23.27
C ALA A 260 12.10 -1.73 24.47
N VAL A 261 11.26 -2.75 24.24
CA VAL A 261 10.49 -3.43 25.31
C VAL A 261 11.42 -4.05 26.36
N GLY A 262 11.30 -3.60 27.61
CA GLY A 262 12.15 -4.03 28.72
C GLY A 262 13.54 -3.37 28.75
N GLY A 263 13.80 -2.39 27.89
CA GLY A 263 15.08 -1.71 27.74
C GLY A 263 16.09 -2.49 26.89
N MET A 264 17.23 -1.84 26.67
CA MET A 264 18.34 -2.40 25.92
C MET A 264 19.14 -3.42 26.72
N THR A 265 19.76 -4.33 25.97
CA THR A 265 20.81 -5.24 26.43
C THR A 265 21.95 -5.19 25.44
N LEU A 266 23.11 -5.75 25.80
CA LEU A 266 24.23 -5.87 24.86
C LEU A 266 23.82 -6.61 23.58
N THR A 267 23.07 -7.71 23.71
CA THR A 267 22.57 -8.48 22.57
C THR A 267 21.67 -7.65 21.67
N LYS A 268 20.67 -6.97 22.23
CA LYS A 268 19.76 -6.14 21.44
C LYS A 268 20.50 -4.99 20.74
N PHE A 269 21.42 -4.34 21.45
CA PHE A 269 22.16 -3.20 20.90
C PHE A 269 23.10 -3.63 19.76
N SER A 270 23.88 -4.70 19.96
CA SER A 270 24.73 -5.25 18.90
C SER A 270 23.91 -5.73 17.69
N ALA A 271 22.71 -6.25 17.92
CA ALA A 271 21.82 -6.62 16.83
C ALA A 271 21.30 -5.40 16.05
N LEU A 272 20.89 -4.31 16.73
CA LEU A 272 20.53 -3.07 16.05
C LEU A 272 21.71 -2.48 15.25
N GLN A 273 22.93 -2.49 15.80
CA GLN A 273 24.12 -2.01 15.07
C GLN A 273 24.40 -2.84 13.82
N THR A 274 24.19 -4.15 13.88
CA THR A 274 24.31 -5.02 12.70
C THR A 274 23.22 -4.69 11.67
N LEU A 275 21.99 -4.43 12.12
CA LEU A 275 20.88 -4.05 11.23
C LEU A 275 21.22 -2.75 10.49
N ALA A 276 21.66 -1.73 11.22
CA ALA A 276 22.09 -0.45 10.66
C ALA A 276 23.18 -0.65 9.59
N GLY A 277 24.18 -1.47 9.86
CA GLY A 277 25.25 -1.81 8.90
C GLY A 277 24.78 -2.58 7.66
N MET A 278 23.56 -3.11 7.65
CA MET A 278 22.95 -3.80 6.51
C MET A 278 22.08 -2.90 5.64
N LEU A 279 21.65 -1.73 6.12
CA LEU A 279 20.78 -0.83 5.36
C LEU A 279 21.55 -0.25 4.17
N ASN A 280 21.00 -0.44 2.97
CA ASN A 280 21.56 -0.06 1.68
C ASN A 280 23.00 -0.56 1.43
N ALA A 281 23.47 -1.54 2.21
CA ALA A 281 24.75 -2.21 1.99
C ALA A 281 24.67 -3.19 0.81
N THR A 282 25.81 -3.51 0.21
CA THR A 282 25.89 -4.54 -0.85
C THR A 282 25.39 -5.89 -0.33
N ASN A 283 24.34 -6.44 -0.96
CA ASN A 283 23.62 -7.64 -0.53
C ASN A 283 22.90 -7.50 0.84
N GLY A 284 22.68 -6.27 1.30
CA GLY A 284 21.93 -5.93 2.51
C GLY A 284 20.44 -5.65 2.24
N LEU A 285 19.78 -4.97 3.18
CA LEU A 285 18.38 -4.55 3.05
C LEU A 285 18.30 -3.25 2.27
N THR A 286 17.31 -3.09 1.39
CA THR A 286 17.04 -1.81 0.72
C THR A 286 16.13 -0.95 1.59
N THR A 287 16.40 0.35 1.73
CA THR A 287 15.48 1.31 2.35
C THR A 287 15.70 2.71 1.78
N SER A 288 14.79 3.64 2.03
CA SER A 288 15.00 5.05 1.62
C SER A 288 16.19 5.67 2.37
N ALA A 289 16.89 6.61 1.75
CA ALA A 289 17.99 7.35 2.40
C ALA A 289 17.56 7.99 3.73
N TYR A 290 16.35 8.54 3.78
CA TYR A 290 15.74 9.06 5.01
C TYR A 290 15.69 8.01 6.12
N VAL A 291 14.99 6.88 5.90
CA VAL A 291 14.86 5.81 6.90
C VAL A 291 16.21 5.25 7.35
N GLN A 292 17.20 5.20 6.44
CA GLN A 292 18.57 4.85 6.81
C GLN A 292 19.17 5.87 7.79
N GLN A 293 19.12 7.17 7.45
CA GLN A 293 19.65 8.22 8.31
C GLN A 293 19.01 8.18 9.70
N ILE A 294 17.69 8.24 9.80
CA ILE A 294 17.04 8.30 11.12
C ILE A 294 17.18 6.99 11.92
N ALA A 295 17.40 5.85 11.27
CA ALA A 295 17.77 4.63 11.96
C ALA A 295 19.20 4.71 12.50
N ASP A 296 20.14 5.24 11.73
CA ASP A 296 21.51 5.51 12.18
C ASP A 296 21.54 6.51 13.33
N ASP A 297 20.73 7.58 13.27
CA ASP A 297 20.64 8.59 14.34
C ASP A 297 20.14 8.01 15.66
N VAL A 298 19.22 7.03 15.61
CA VAL A 298 18.80 6.27 16.80
C VAL A 298 19.87 5.27 17.25
N ILE A 299 20.41 4.47 16.33
CA ILE A 299 21.20 3.27 16.65
C ILE A 299 22.67 3.59 16.88
N ASN A 300 23.27 4.33 15.95
CA ASN A 300 24.68 4.72 15.95
C ASN A 300 24.89 6.08 16.65
N GLY A 301 23.84 6.87 16.73
CA GLY A 301 23.78 8.12 17.47
C GLY A 301 23.96 9.35 16.60
N ASN A 302 23.44 10.47 17.09
CA ASN A 302 23.54 11.80 16.50
C ASN A 302 23.85 12.81 17.61
N SER A 303 24.50 13.94 17.29
CA SER A 303 24.75 15.00 18.29
C SER A 303 23.46 15.57 18.90
N ALA A 304 22.35 15.61 18.16
CA ALA A 304 21.04 16.04 18.65
C ALA A 304 20.42 15.05 19.67
N ASN A 305 21.03 13.88 19.90
CA ASN A 305 20.61 13.01 21.00
C ASN A 305 21.12 13.48 22.35
N ALA A 306 21.94 14.54 22.43
CA ALA A 306 22.46 15.01 23.71
C ALA A 306 21.34 15.37 24.68
N TYR A 307 20.25 15.98 24.17
CA TYR A 307 19.16 16.46 24.97
C TYR A 307 17.78 16.08 24.42
N TRP A 308 16.77 16.32 25.25
CA TRP A 308 15.35 16.17 24.96
C TRP A 308 14.60 17.38 25.54
N ASN A 309 13.85 18.08 24.71
CA ASN A 309 12.97 19.17 25.13
C ASN A 309 11.53 18.69 25.34
N GLY A 310 10.96 17.96 24.38
CA GLY A 310 9.55 17.56 24.38
C GLY A 310 8.59 18.75 24.52
N GLY A 311 8.98 19.93 24.01
CA GLY A 311 8.24 21.19 24.09
C GLY A 311 8.37 21.92 25.43
N ALA A 312 9.22 21.46 26.33
CA ALA A 312 9.52 22.15 27.58
C ALA A 312 10.42 23.37 27.36
N SER A 313 10.39 24.31 28.31
CA SER A 313 11.27 25.50 28.31
C SER A 313 12.73 25.17 28.62
N SER A 314 13.04 23.95 29.05
CA SER A 314 14.39 23.55 29.41
C SER A 314 14.64 22.10 29.04
N ALA A 315 15.73 21.86 28.33
CA ALA A 315 16.12 20.54 27.89
C ALA A 315 16.59 19.64 29.05
N SER A 316 16.35 18.34 28.90
CA SER A 316 16.84 17.29 29.79
C SER A 316 17.87 16.42 29.06
N ALA A 317 18.81 15.80 29.78
CA ALA A 317 19.82 14.95 29.13
C ALA A 317 19.19 13.65 28.63
N LEU A 318 19.39 13.33 27.35
CA LEU A 318 18.90 12.09 26.72
C LEU A 318 20.03 11.10 26.47
N GLY A 319 21.05 11.53 25.72
CA GLY A 319 22.21 10.74 25.30
C GLY A 319 21.90 9.68 24.22
N ASN A 320 22.95 9.23 23.54
CA ASN A 320 22.87 8.17 22.52
C ASN A 320 22.43 6.81 23.09
N LEU A 321 21.82 6.00 22.22
CA LEU A 321 21.49 4.60 22.47
C LEU A 321 22.74 3.81 22.86
N ASN A 322 22.60 2.95 23.87
CA ASN A 322 23.64 2.03 24.27
C ASN A 322 23.05 0.75 24.89
N ALA A 323 23.91 -0.23 25.15
CA ALA A 323 23.54 -1.53 25.72
C ALA A 323 22.84 -1.49 27.10
N SER A 324 22.86 -0.34 27.78
CA SER A 324 22.21 -0.13 29.08
C SER A 324 21.06 0.87 29.05
N SER A 325 20.69 1.37 27.86
CA SER A 325 19.59 2.33 27.71
C SER A 325 18.27 1.77 28.25
N SER A 326 17.60 2.57 29.07
CA SER A 326 16.28 2.23 29.61
C SER A 326 15.22 2.24 28.51
N GLN A 327 14.10 1.52 28.70
CA GLN A 327 12.98 1.56 27.76
C GLN A 327 12.50 2.99 27.47
N THR A 328 12.48 3.87 28.48
CA THR A 328 12.12 5.28 28.33
C THR A 328 13.10 6.00 27.40
N GLN A 329 14.41 5.88 27.64
CA GLN A 329 15.43 6.52 26.79
C GLN A 329 15.32 6.05 25.33
N VAL A 330 15.09 4.75 25.09
CA VAL A 330 14.88 4.24 23.72
C VAL A 330 13.59 4.81 23.13
N GLY A 331 12.52 4.89 23.93
CA GLY A 331 11.24 5.49 23.53
C GLY A 331 11.39 6.97 23.13
N ASP A 332 12.17 7.75 23.88
CA ASP A 332 12.44 9.16 23.58
C ASP A 332 13.31 9.30 22.32
N LEU A 333 14.33 8.46 22.13
CA LEU A 333 15.11 8.45 20.87
C LEU A 333 14.23 8.11 19.65
N ILE A 334 13.35 7.10 19.76
CA ILE A 334 12.35 6.80 18.73
C ILE A 334 11.39 7.99 18.55
N GLY A 335 11.02 8.61 19.65
CA GLY A 335 10.21 9.82 19.72
C GLY A 335 10.77 10.95 18.88
N LYS A 336 12.06 11.26 19.05
CA LYS A 336 12.78 12.30 18.32
C LYS A 336 12.84 11.98 16.82
N TRP A 337 13.35 10.80 16.46
CA TRP A 337 13.73 10.51 15.06
C TRP A 337 12.63 9.93 14.20
N PHE A 338 11.65 9.24 14.78
CA PHE A 338 10.53 8.67 14.04
C PHE A 338 9.22 9.39 14.36
N LEU A 339 8.93 9.71 15.62
CA LEU A 339 7.60 10.21 15.98
C LEU A 339 7.47 11.73 16.00
N GLY A 340 8.57 12.47 15.86
CA GLY A 340 8.59 13.93 15.92
C GLY A 340 8.05 14.50 17.24
N THR A 341 8.20 13.76 18.34
CA THR A 341 7.67 14.13 19.67
C THR A 341 8.67 14.92 20.52
N ASP A 342 9.92 15.04 20.08
CA ASP A 342 10.86 15.97 20.72
C ASP A 342 10.62 17.39 20.20
N LEU A 343 9.56 18.02 20.68
CA LEU A 343 9.13 19.32 20.17
C LEU A 343 10.13 20.43 20.59
N PRO A 344 10.46 21.39 19.71
CA PRO A 344 11.28 22.54 20.09
C PRO A 344 10.76 23.29 21.31
N SER A 345 11.66 23.85 22.10
CA SER A 345 11.30 24.78 23.18
C SER A 345 10.51 25.96 22.63
N LEU A 346 9.46 26.35 23.37
CA LEU A 346 8.67 27.57 23.13
C LEU A 346 9.11 28.74 23.99
N ASP A 347 10.19 28.59 24.77
CA ASP A 347 10.78 29.72 25.49
C ASP A 347 11.46 30.67 24.50
N VAL A 348 10.77 31.76 24.21
CA VAL A 348 11.24 32.85 23.35
C VAL A 348 11.49 34.12 24.17
N SER A 349 11.74 33.98 25.48
CA SER A 349 11.92 35.15 26.35
C SER A 349 13.15 36.00 25.98
N GLY A 350 14.16 35.42 25.34
CA GLY A 350 15.37 36.13 24.91
C GLY A 350 15.26 36.90 23.59
N ILE A 351 14.20 36.69 22.78
CA ILE A 351 13.97 37.48 21.55
C ILE A 351 13.25 38.83 21.81
N GLY A 352 12.97 39.16 23.08
CA GLY A 352 12.34 40.42 23.47
C GLY A 352 10.80 40.43 23.44
N GLU A 353 10.18 39.35 22.97
CA GLU A 353 8.73 39.19 22.88
C GLU A 353 8.16 38.46 24.11
N GLN A 354 8.37 39.04 25.30
CA GLN A 354 8.10 38.41 26.61
C GLN A 354 6.62 38.07 26.89
N ASN A 355 5.68 38.43 26.01
CA ASN A 355 4.26 38.18 26.18
C ASN A 355 3.73 37.03 25.32
N LEU A 356 4.56 36.45 24.45
CA LEU A 356 4.18 35.27 23.68
C LEU A 356 4.09 34.07 24.62
N ASN A 357 2.96 33.38 24.58
CA ASN A 357 2.72 32.16 25.36
C ASN A 357 2.06 31.10 24.47
N PRO A 358 2.73 30.69 23.38
CA PRO A 358 2.19 29.67 22.51
C PRO A 358 2.14 28.31 23.20
N THR A 359 1.29 27.44 22.69
CA THR A 359 1.18 26.05 23.12
C THR A 359 1.14 25.15 21.90
N TYR A 360 1.81 24.00 21.93
CA TYR A 360 1.66 23.01 20.88
C TYR A 360 0.23 22.48 20.79
N GLN A 361 -0.31 22.48 19.57
CA GLN A 361 -1.55 21.81 19.23
C GLN A 361 -1.42 21.21 17.84
N ASN A 362 -2.12 20.10 17.57
CA ASN A 362 -2.19 19.56 16.21
C ASN A 362 -2.80 20.58 15.26
N SER A 363 -2.05 20.96 14.22
CA SER A 363 -2.58 21.81 13.17
C SER A 363 -3.65 21.04 12.38
N THR A 364 -4.72 21.76 12.04
CA THR A 364 -5.81 21.24 11.20
C THR A 364 -5.76 21.82 9.79
N LEU A 365 -4.78 22.69 9.51
CA LEU A 365 -4.56 23.24 8.19
C LEU A 365 -4.05 22.15 7.24
N PRO A 366 -4.41 22.23 5.95
CA PRO A 366 -3.81 21.34 4.96
C PRO A 366 -2.32 21.67 4.80
N LEU A 367 -1.51 20.65 4.47
CA LEU A 367 -0.07 20.84 4.25
C LEU A 367 0.19 21.87 3.15
N PHE A 368 -0.48 21.72 2.00
CA PHE A 368 -0.44 22.65 0.88
C PHE A 368 -1.85 23.15 0.53
N GLY A 369 -1.94 24.24 -0.21
CA GLY A 369 -3.21 24.82 -0.64
C GLY A 369 -4.01 23.92 -1.60
N ASN A 370 -5.20 24.38 -2.02
CA ASN A 370 -6.13 23.61 -2.86
C ASN A 370 -5.57 23.13 -4.21
N GLY A 371 -4.42 23.67 -4.66
CA GLY A 371 -3.69 23.22 -5.86
C GLY A 371 -2.57 22.21 -5.59
N GLY A 372 -2.26 21.89 -4.33
CA GLY A 372 -1.13 21.05 -3.92
C GLY A 372 0.25 21.70 -4.12
N THR A 373 0.31 22.92 -4.66
CA THR A 373 1.53 23.65 -4.96
C THR A 373 1.86 24.64 -3.84
N PRO A 374 3.07 24.58 -3.25
CA PRO A 374 3.57 25.63 -2.36
C PRO A 374 3.64 26.96 -3.09
N LEU A 375 3.20 28.03 -2.45
CA LEU A 375 3.27 29.38 -3.00
C LEU A 375 4.10 30.27 -2.09
N TYR A 376 4.88 31.19 -2.68
CA TYR A 376 5.59 32.20 -1.90
C TYR A 376 4.65 33.08 -1.05
N THR A 377 3.38 33.19 -1.46
CA THR A 377 2.33 33.90 -0.70
C THR A 377 1.82 33.15 0.52
N ASP A 378 2.16 31.86 0.66
CA ASP A 378 1.84 31.08 1.87
C ASP A 378 2.69 31.54 3.07
N VAL A 379 3.85 32.16 2.80
CA VAL A 379 4.79 32.62 3.82
C VAL A 379 4.26 33.86 4.53
N ASN A 380 4.14 33.78 5.85
CA ASN A 380 4.09 34.92 6.76
C ASN A 380 4.99 34.61 7.97
N GLN A 381 6.07 35.37 8.16
CA GLN A 381 7.10 35.11 9.18
C GLN A 381 6.56 34.98 10.62
N GLY A 382 5.58 35.80 10.98
CA GLY A 382 5.16 35.95 12.39
C GLY A 382 6.15 36.82 13.19
N TYR A 383 6.28 36.54 14.49
CA TYR A 383 7.09 37.35 15.41
C TYR A 383 8.56 36.93 15.53
N LEU A 384 8.93 35.76 14.99
CA LEU A 384 10.30 35.26 15.08
C LEU A 384 11.21 36.00 14.10
N GLY A 385 12.46 36.29 14.49
CA GLY A 385 13.43 37.02 13.66
C GLY A 385 14.12 36.15 12.59
N ASP A 386 13.42 35.20 11.99
CA ASP A 386 13.94 34.21 11.05
C ASP A 386 13.73 34.58 9.57
N CYS A 387 13.61 35.88 9.27
CA CYS A 387 13.35 36.41 7.93
C CYS A 387 14.24 35.81 6.82
N TYR A 388 15.50 35.51 7.14
CA TYR A 388 16.46 34.89 6.23
C TYR A 388 16.03 33.50 5.75
N PHE A 389 15.39 32.74 6.64
CA PHE A 389 14.92 31.39 6.38
C PHE A 389 13.60 31.41 5.61
N VAL A 390 12.60 32.12 6.13
CA VAL A 390 11.27 32.16 5.49
C VAL A 390 11.27 32.91 4.15
N ALA A 391 12.13 33.90 3.94
CA ALA A 391 12.30 34.51 2.62
C ALA A 391 12.95 33.53 1.62
N ALA A 392 13.94 32.74 2.06
CA ALA A 392 14.54 31.71 1.23
C ALA A 392 13.51 30.61 0.84
N LEU A 393 12.68 30.16 1.79
CA LEU A 393 11.58 29.23 1.51
C LEU A 393 10.57 29.81 0.51
N GLY A 394 10.13 31.05 0.75
CA GLY A 394 9.15 31.71 -0.11
C GLY A 394 9.68 31.88 -1.53
N GLU A 395 10.93 32.31 -1.69
CA GLU A 395 11.49 32.51 -3.02
C GLU A 395 11.77 31.18 -3.73
N THR A 396 12.21 30.15 -3.00
CA THR A 396 12.31 28.78 -3.54
C THR A 396 10.94 28.27 -4.01
N ALA A 397 9.87 28.52 -3.25
CA ALA A 397 8.51 28.17 -3.68
C ALA A 397 8.05 28.94 -4.92
N LEU A 398 8.59 30.13 -5.18
CA LEU A 398 8.33 30.90 -6.39
C LEU A 398 9.04 30.31 -7.62
N GLN A 399 10.33 29.97 -7.50
CA GLN A 399 11.14 29.48 -8.63
C GLN A 399 10.97 27.98 -8.88
N ASP A 400 10.92 27.20 -7.80
CA ASP A 400 10.92 25.75 -7.81
C ASP A 400 9.99 25.18 -6.72
N PRO A 401 8.67 25.31 -6.87
CA PRO A 401 7.72 24.76 -5.92
C PRO A 401 7.84 23.23 -5.77
N SER A 402 8.43 22.54 -6.76
CA SER A 402 8.64 21.09 -6.70
C SER A 402 9.74 20.72 -5.69
N LEU A 403 10.74 21.58 -5.52
CA LEU A 403 11.77 21.42 -4.51
C LEU A 403 11.15 21.42 -3.10
N ILE A 404 10.28 22.39 -2.81
CA ILE A 404 9.55 22.45 -1.52
C ILE A 404 8.61 21.25 -1.34
N GLN A 405 7.93 20.79 -2.39
CA GLN A 405 7.10 19.58 -2.31
C GLN A 405 7.92 18.34 -1.95
N ASN A 406 9.09 18.17 -2.59
CA ASN A 406 9.96 17.01 -2.39
C ASN A 406 10.73 17.09 -1.06
N MET A 407 10.95 18.30 -0.53
CA MET A 407 11.53 18.53 0.79
C MET A 407 10.69 17.89 1.90
N ILE A 408 9.36 17.80 1.75
CA ILE A 408 8.45 17.34 2.79
C ILE A 408 7.82 15.99 2.42
N GLN A 409 8.22 14.93 3.13
CA GLN A 409 7.66 13.59 2.96
C GLN A 409 6.66 13.27 4.07
N ASN A 410 5.41 12.94 3.72
CA ASN A 410 4.43 12.42 4.68
C ASN A 410 4.68 10.93 4.97
N ASN A 411 4.87 10.58 6.25
CA ASN A 411 5.18 9.21 6.67
C ASN A 411 3.95 8.32 6.89
N GLY A 412 2.74 8.87 6.76
CA GLY A 412 1.48 8.13 6.85
C GLY A 412 1.00 7.84 8.29
N ASN A 413 1.73 8.32 9.30
CA ASN A 413 1.42 8.16 10.73
C ASN A 413 1.21 9.51 11.45
N GLY A 414 1.04 10.61 10.70
CA GLY A 414 0.92 11.96 11.26
C GLY A 414 2.26 12.68 11.49
N THR A 415 3.37 12.08 11.04
CA THR A 415 4.69 12.73 10.99
C THR A 415 5.11 13.03 9.56
N TYR A 416 6.03 13.97 9.45
CA TYR A 416 6.62 14.45 8.22
C TYR A 416 8.14 14.45 8.34
N SER A 417 8.81 14.04 7.28
CA SER A 417 10.26 14.16 7.13
C SER A 417 10.54 15.42 6.33
N VAL A 418 11.46 16.25 6.81
CA VAL A 418 11.87 17.49 6.15
C VAL A 418 13.35 17.37 5.80
N LEU A 419 13.67 17.52 4.52
CA LEU A 419 15.03 17.45 3.99
C LEU A 419 15.71 18.82 4.01
N PHE A 420 16.90 18.89 4.59
CA PHE A 420 17.84 20.00 4.47
C PHE A 420 19.18 19.53 3.91
N TYR A 421 20.06 20.46 3.58
CA TYR A 421 21.41 20.19 3.08
C TYR A 421 22.47 20.83 3.98
N VAL A 422 22.93 20.09 4.97
CA VAL A 422 23.97 20.55 5.90
C VAL A 422 25.34 20.24 5.30
N ASN A 423 26.15 21.27 5.05
CA ASN A 423 27.46 21.15 4.40
C ASN A 423 27.41 20.39 3.05
N GLY A 424 26.30 20.57 2.30
CA GLY A 424 26.06 19.91 1.02
C GLY A 424 25.71 18.42 1.10
N GLN A 425 25.40 17.91 2.30
CA GLN A 425 24.89 16.55 2.52
C GLN A 425 23.42 16.62 2.92
N ALA A 426 22.60 15.71 2.39
CA ALA A 426 21.21 15.57 2.80
C ALA A 426 21.11 15.23 4.29
N ASP A 427 20.26 15.97 5.00
CA ASP A 427 19.96 15.79 6.41
C ASP A 427 18.44 15.83 6.60
N TYR A 428 17.85 14.74 7.11
CA TYR A 428 16.41 14.63 7.30
C TYR A 428 16.02 14.80 8.76
N VAL A 429 15.04 15.67 9.02
CA VAL A 429 14.46 15.88 10.34
C VAL A 429 13.01 15.41 10.36
N THR A 430 12.59 14.74 11.44
CA THR A 430 11.22 14.24 11.58
C THR A 430 10.42 15.10 12.54
N VAL A 431 9.32 15.70 12.05
CA VAL A 431 8.36 16.48 12.85
C VAL A 431 6.98 15.83 12.85
N ASN A 432 6.22 15.99 13.93
CA ASN A 432 4.79 15.71 13.93
C ASN A 432 3.97 16.97 13.59
N ALA A 433 2.65 16.81 13.45
CA ALA A 433 1.71 17.89 13.13
C ALA A 433 1.42 18.87 14.28
N GLU A 434 2.04 18.72 15.46
CA GLU A 434 1.87 19.66 16.55
C GLU A 434 2.67 20.94 16.27
N LEU A 435 1.99 22.06 16.06
CA LEU A 435 2.59 23.36 15.80
C LEU A 435 2.29 24.33 16.96
N PRO A 436 3.15 25.33 17.20
CA PRO A 436 2.91 26.35 18.21
C PRO A 436 1.69 27.18 17.82
N MET A 437 0.66 27.17 18.66
CA MET A 437 -0.55 27.96 18.49
C MET A 437 -0.60 29.09 19.50
N MET A 438 -1.06 30.26 19.06
CA MET A 438 -1.30 31.42 19.91
C MET A 438 -2.26 31.07 21.06
N GLY A 439 -1.91 31.50 22.27
CA GLY A 439 -2.77 31.33 23.45
C GLY A 439 -4.00 32.24 23.41
N GLY A 440 -4.98 31.99 24.29
CA GLY A 440 -6.03 32.98 24.61
C GLY A 440 -7.05 33.30 23.52
N GLY A 441 -7.11 32.53 22.42
CA GLY A 441 -8.02 32.77 21.30
C GLY A 441 -7.59 33.90 20.37
N TYR A 442 -6.33 34.31 20.44
CA TYR A 442 -5.73 35.24 19.49
C TYR A 442 -5.51 34.56 18.12
N GLY A 443 -5.40 35.39 17.09
CA GLY A 443 -5.09 34.97 15.74
C GLY A 443 -4.57 36.13 14.92
N TRP A 444 -3.84 35.80 13.86
CA TRP A 444 -3.29 36.74 12.90
C TRP A 444 -4.36 37.34 11.98
N ALA A 445 -4.02 38.43 11.30
CA ALA A 445 -4.93 39.11 10.37
C ALA A 445 -5.37 38.24 9.17
N ASN A 446 -4.55 37.24 8.81
CA ASN A 446 -4.85 36.23 7.79
C ASN A 446 -5.78 35.10 8.32
N GLY A 447 -6.16 35.12 9.60
CA GLY A 447 -7.15 34.23 10.20
C GLY A 447 -6.61 32.95 10.84
N THR A 448 -5.29 32.73 10.82
CA THR A 448 -4.68 31.56 11.51
C THR A 448 -4.29 31.88 12.95
N SER A 449 -4.17 30.82 13.75
CA SER A 449 -3.66 30.86 15.13
C SER A 449 -2.27 30.23 15.26
N GLU A 450 -1.63 29.81 14.16
CA GLU A 450 -0.23 29.38 14.18
C GLU A 450 0.64 30.58 14.58
N GLU A 451 1.51 30.44 15.58
CA GLU A 451 2.29 31.53 16.15
C GLU A 451 3.42 31.97 15.20
N PHE A 452 4.19 31.00 14.69
CA PHE A 452 5.38 31.18 13.85
C PHE A 452 5.14 30.66 12.43
N ALA A 453 5.86 31.22 11.44
CA ALA A 453 5.74 30.92 10.01
C ALA A 453 4.30 30.60 9.56
N ASN A 454 3.38 31.50 9.88
CA ASN A 454 1.95 31.27 9.87
C ASN A 454 1.31 31.44 8.48
N GLY A 455 0.19 30.76 8.24
CA GLY A 455 -0.54 30.90 6.98
C GLY A 455 -1.91 30.22 6.99
N THR A 456 -2.49 30.05 5.80
CA THR A 456 -3.73 29.26 5.62
C THR A 456 -3.46 27.78 5.30
N VAL A 457 -2.18 27.41 5.26
CA VAL A 457 -1.60 26.09 5.01
C VAL A 457 -0.41 25.91 5.95
N SER A 458 -0.02 24.67 6.27
CA SER A 458 0.94 24.42 7.36
C SER A 458 2.37 24.12 6.94
N TRP A 459 2.70 24.06 5.63
CA TRP A 459 4.04 23.63 5.21
C TRP A 459 5.16 24.54 5.71
N VAL A 460 4.95 25.86 5.76
CA VAL A 460 5.99 26.81 6.21
C VAL A 460 6.30 26.60 7.70
N ALA A 461 5.27 26.56 8.54
CA ALA A 461 5.40 26.28 9.98
C ALA A 461 5.97 24.89 10.29
N LEU A 462 5.63 23.86 9.49
CA LEU A 462 6.22 22.52 9.64
C LEU A 462 7.72 22.52 9.31
N VAL A 463 8.12 23.22 8.24
CA VAL A 463 9.53 23.31 7.83
C VAL A 463 10.33 24.18 8.80
N GLU A 464 9.76 25.27 9.32
CA GLU A 464 10.36 26.10 10.38
C GLU A 464 10.54 25.30 11.69
N LYS A 465 9.54 24.50 12.09
CA LYS A 465 9.69 23.57 13.22
C LYS A 465 10.85 22.59 13.01
N ALA A 466 10.94 22.00 11.82
CA ALA A 466 12.02 21.06 11.52
C ALA A 466 13.39 21.74 11.48
N PHE A 467 13.44 23.01 11.06
CA PHE A 467 14.66 23.81 11.07
C PHE A 467 15.12 24.16 12.49
N ALA A 468 14.17 24.48 13.40
CA ALA A 468 14.48 24.64 14.82
C ALA A 468 15.09 23.36 15.42
N GLN A 469 14.58 22.18 15.06
CA GLN A 469 15.15 20.89 15.50
C GLN A 469 16.51 20.59 14.85
N LEU A 470 16.71 20.95 13.58
CA LEU A 470 17.98 20.74 12.87
C LEU A 470 19.15 21.43 13.60
N ASN A 471 18.89 22.60 14.18
CA ASN A 471 19.88 23.43 14.86
C ASN A 471 20.46 22.77 16.14
N GLU A 472 19.86 21.69 16.64
CA GLU A 472 20.46 20.91 17.73
C GLU A 472 21.66 20.07 17.26
N GLN A 473 21.77 19.84 15.95
CA GLN A 473 22.90 19.10 15.38
C GLN A 473 24.15 19.98 15.31
N THR A 474 25.24 19.51 15.92
CA THR A 474 26.53 20.25 15.94
C THR A 474 27.18 20.43 14.57
N SER A 475 26.72 19.69 13.56
CA SER A 475 27.11 19.83 12.15
C SER A 475 26.39 20.99 11.45
N ALA A 476 25.21 21.39 11.94
CA ALA A 476 24.43 22.50 11.40
C ALA A 476 25.07 23.84 11.78
N ALA A 477 24.74 24.89 11.01
CA ALA A 477 25.18 26.23 11.34
C ALA A 477 24.44 26.75 12.58
N ASN A 478 25.15 27.48 13.44
CA ASN A 478 24.53 28.24 14.52
C ASN A 478 24.02 29.57 13.98
N TYR A 479 22.79 29.93 14.33
CA TYR A 479 22.10 31.12 13.87
C TYR A 479 22.06 32.20 14.95
N GLY A 480 22.16 33.48 14.57
CA GLY A 480 22.04 34.62 15.49
C GLY A 480 23.07 34.70 16.63
N GLY A 481 24.08 33.82 16.65
CA GLY A 481 24.99 33.67 17.79
C GLY A 481 24.43 32.81 18.92
N HIS A 482 23.28 32.15 18.71
CA HIS A 482 22.70 31.16 19.61
C HIS A 482 23.53 29.87 19.58
N PRO A 483 23.63 29.14 20.71
CA PRO A 483 24.24 27.81 20.71
C PRO A 483 23.35 26.82 19.95
N ALA A 484 23.93 25.69 19.54
CA ALA A 484 23.16 24.56 19.01
C ALA A 484 22.11 24.13 20.05
N GLY A 485 20.85 24.04 19.61
CA GLY A 485 19.71 23.77 20.46
C GLY A 485 18.44 23.53 19.65
N ASP A 486 17.45 22.94 20.31
CA ASP A 486 16.14 22.62 19.74
C ASP A 486 15.10 23.62 20.29
N SER A 487 15.15 24.84 19.79
CA SER A 487 14.26 25.95 20.20
C SER A 487 13.97 26.87 19.01
N TYR A 488 12.78 27.45 18.99
CA TYR A 488 12.48 28.54 18.05
C TYR A 488 13.38 29.76 18.29
N GLU A 489 13.79 30.01 19.53
CA GLU A 489 14.75 31.07 19.83
C GLU A 489 16.09 30.85 19.10
N ASP A 490 16.53 29.61 18.93
CA ASP A 490 17.87 29.33 18.40
C ASP A 490 18.00 29.63 16.89
N ILE A 491 16.88 29.79 16.18
CA ILE A 491 16.83 30.18 14.77
C ILE A 491 16.55 31.69 14.57
N ASN A 492 16.50 32.47 15.65
CA ASN A 492 16.30 33.91 15.62
C ASN A 492 17.56 34.66 15.13
N GLY A 493 17.44 35.30 13.97
CA GLY A 493 18.55 36.00 13.31
C GLY A 493 19.48 35.03 12.56
N GLY A 494 19.87 35.39 11.33
CA GLY A 494 20.65 34.47 10.50
C GLY A 494 21.16 35.11 9.22
N THR A 495 21.58 34.28 8.27
CA THR A 495 22.23 34.72 7.02
C THR A 495 21.70 33.96 5.82
N ALA A 496 22.10 34.36 4.61
CA ALA A 496 21.65 33.73 3.36
C ALA A 496 22.08 32.27 3.18
N ILE A 497 22.84 31.68 4.11
CA ILE A 497 23.29 30.28 4.04
C ILE A 497 22.12 29.29 3.95
N THR A 498 20.94 29.66 4.45
CA THR A 498 19.72 28.85 4.35
C THR A 498 19.28 28.60 2.91
N LEU A 499 19.61 29.47 1.95
CA LEU A 499 19.41 29.16 0.53
C LEU A 499 20.13 27.88 0.14
N SER A 500 21.38 27.70 0.58
CA SER A 500 22.14 26.48 0.32
C SER A 500 21.56 25.28 1.08
N GLU A 501 21.10 25.47 2.32
CA GLU A 501 20.53 24.37 3.11
C GLU A 501 19.15 23.93 2.60
N ILE A 502 18.40 24.81 1.94
CA ILE A 502 17.13 24.47 1.29
C ILE A 502 17.39 23.85 -0.08
N THR A 503 18.24 24.46 -0.90
CA THR A 503 18.33 24.15 -2.33
C THR A 503 19.47 23.21 -2.72
N ASN A 504 20.43 22.96 -1.82
CA ASN A 504 21.73 22.36 -2.11
C ASN A 504 22.57 23.11 -3.16
N GLN A 505 22.28 24.40 -3.40
CA GLN A 505 23.00 25.21 -4.37
C GLN A 505 23.94 26.19 -3.66
N THR A 506 25.07 26.47 -4.28
CA THR A 506 25.88 27.64 -3.88
C THR A 506 25.23 28.91 -4.41
N PHE A 507 25.47 30.04 -3.73
CA PHE A 507 24.98 31.34 -4.18
C PHE A 507 26.11 32.36 -4.31
N ASN A 508 25.92 33.31 -5.22
CA ASN A 508 26.75 34.50 -5.36
C ASN A 508 26.18 35.61 -4.49
N THR A 509 27.06 36.41 -3.88
CA THR A 509 26.68 37.61 -3.13
C THR A 509 27.06 38.85 -3.94
N TYR A 510 26.10 39.75 -4.12
CA TYR A 510 26.28 41.05 -4.74
C TYR A 510 25.99 42.14 -3.72
N ASN A 511 27.03 42.79 -3.24
CA ASN A 511 26.88 43.96 -2.37
C ASN A 511 26.73 45.20 -3.25
N LEU A 512 25.67 45.95 -3.04
CA LEU A 512 25.45 47.22 -3.71
C LEU A 512 25.74 48.34 -2.73
N TYR A 513 26.30 49.44 -3.24
CA TYR A 513 26.64 50.60 -2.43
C TYR A 513 26.17 51.90 -3.07
N SER A 514 25.97 52.92 -2.24
CA SER A 514 25.64 54.25 -2.73
C SER A 514 26.76 54.77 -3.64
N GLY A 515 26.39 55.22 -4.84
CA GLY A 515 27.32 55.75 -5.84
C GLY A 515 27.84 54.75 -6.87
N GLU A 516 27.32 53.52 -6.90
CA GLU A 516 27.61 52.54 -7.95
C GLU A 516 27.35 53.11 -9.36
N SER A 517 28.24 52.78 -10.30
CA SER A 517 28.15 53.30 -11.66
C SER A 517 26.96 52.67 -12.42
N SER A 518 26.32 53.44 -13.32
CA SER A 518 25.24 52.90 -14.15
C SER A 518 25.68 51.68 -14.98
N ALA A 519 26.96 51.61 -15.37
CA ALA A 519 27.49 50.45 -16.09
C ALA A 519 27.53 49.19 -15.19
N THR A 520 27.97 49.33 -13.94
CA THR A 520 27.97 48.24 -12.95
C THR A 520 26.55 47.74 -12.70
N LEU A 521 25.63 48.66 -12.42
CA LEU A 521 24.23 48.34 -12.11
C LEU A 521 23.52 47.68 -13.29
N ASN A 522 23.76 48.15 -14.52
CA ASN A 522 23.18 47.52 -15.72
C ASN A 522 23.75 46.12 -15.99
N SER A 523 25.04 45.91 -15.71
CA SER A 523 25.65 44.58 -15.81
C SER A 523 25.03 43.62 -14.80
N LEU A 524 24.89 44.05 -13.54
CA LEU A 524 24.25 43.25 -12.50
C LEU A 524 22.79 42.94 -12.84
N MET A 525 22.02 43.92 -13.29
CA MET A 525 20.63 43.69 -13.73
C MET A 525 20.52 42.68 -14.88
N SER A 526 21.53 42.62 -15.76
CA SER A 526 21.57 41.63 -16.83
C SER A 526 21.82 40.22 -16.28
N THR A 527 22.73 40.09 -15.30
CA THR A 527 22.99 38.84 -14.58
C THR A 527 21.76 38.38 -13.82
N LEU A 528 21.21 39.20 -12.91
CA LEU A 528 20.02 38.84 -12.12
C LEU A 528 18.81 38.51 -13.02
N SER A 529 18.66 39.19 -14.15
CA SER A 529 17.59 38.88 -15.11
C SER A 529 17.80 37.55 -15.83
N SER A 530 19.03 37.09 -15.97
CA SER A 530 19.36 35.77 -16.52
C SER A 530 19.07 34.70 -15.48
N ASP A 531 19.57 34.89 -14.26
CA ASP A 531 19.43 33.95 -13.13
C ASP A 531 17.95 33.73 -12.80
N PHE A 532 17.17 34.81 -12.63
CA PHE A 532 15.73 34.73 -12.38
C PHE A 532 14.95 34.03 -13.50
N LYS A 533 15.40 34.12 -14.75
CA LYS A 533 14.77 33.41 -15.88
C LYS A 533 15.16 31.94 -15.96
N ALA A 534 16.33 31.60 -15.42
CA ALA A 534 16.79 30.23 -15.31
C ALA A 534 16.08 29.47 -14.17
N GLY A 535 15.35 30.18 -13.32
CA GLY A 535 14.72 29.63 -12.12
C GLY A 535 15.70 29.52 -10.95
N ASP A 536 16.75 30.36 -10.94
CA ASP A 536 17.65 30.51 -9.81
C ASP A 536 16.98 31.39 -8.74
N GLU A 537 17.17 31.01 -7.49
CA GLU A 537 16.60 31.65 -6.32
C GLU A 537 17.33 32.95 -5.98
N ILE A 538 16.59 34.05 -5.82
CA ILE A 538 17.14 35.38 -5.53
C ILE A 538 16.50 36.02 -4.30
N ILE A 539 17.27 36.22 -3.23
CA ILE A 539 16.83 36.98 -2.06
C ILE A 539 17.71 38.23 -1.84
N MET A 540 17.22 39.14 -1.01
CA MET A 540 17.89 40.40 -0.71
C MET A 540 17.89 40.67 0.79
N SER A 541 18.99 41.20 1.32
CA SER A 541 19.06 41.73 2.69
C SER A 541 19.30 43.24 2.71
N THR A 542 18.86 43.88 3.79
CA THR A 542 19.06 45.30 4.07
C THR A 542 19.97 45.50 5.27
N PRO A 543 20.81 46.56 5.29
CA PRO A 543 21.51 46.98 6.50
C PRO A 543 20.55 47.67 7.48
N ASN A 544 21.03 47.93 8.70
CA ASN A 544 20.35 48.78 9.69
C ASN A 544 20.78 50.25 9.49
N PRO A 545 19.89 51.27 9.57
CA PRO A 545 18.47 51.25 9.96
C PRO A 545 17.48 51.17 8.81
N ASP A 546 16.19 51.12 9.15
CA ASP A 546 15.06 51.22 8.22
C ASP A 546 15.20 52.41 7.25
N ASN A 547 14.84 52.19 5.99
CA ASN A 547 14.75 53.23 4.97
C ASN A 547 13.50 53.10 4.10
N GLY A 548 12.53 53.99 4.32
CA GLY A 548 11.28 54.01 3.54
C GLY A 548 10.45 52.74 3.78
N ASN A 549 10.25 51.94 2.74
CA ASN A 549 9.57 50.63 2.82
C ASN A 549 10.49 49.48 3.23
N LEU A 550 11.81 49.70 3.22
CA LEU A 550 12.79 48.72 3.63
C LEU A 550 12.98 48.78 5.14
N VAL A 551 12.49 47.75 5.84
CA VAL A 551 12.90 47.38 7.20
C VAL A 551 14.39 47.06 7.18
N GLY A 552 15.14 47.56 8.16
CA GLY A 552 16.56 47.32 8.33
C GLY A 552 16.85 45.98 9.01
N ASP A 553 18.03 45.42 8.73
CA ASP A 553 18.45 44.10 9.21
C ASP A 553 17.43 42.99 8.87
N HIS A 554 16.89 43.04 7.64
CA HIS A 554 15.77 42.20 7.20
C HIS A 554 16.03 41.56 5.84
N MET A 555 15.46 40.37 5.60
CA MET A 555 15.51 39.68 4.30
C MET A 555 14.19 39.74 3.55
N TYR A 556 14.29 39.78 2.22
CA TYR A 556 13.18 39.88 1.28
C TYR A 556 13.32 38.85 0.16
N MET A 557 12.16 38.39 -0.34
CA MET A 557 12.08 37.63 -1.58
C MET A 557 12.16 38.59 -2.76
N ILE A 558 12.96 38.28 -3.78
CA ILE A 558 12.85 38.94 -5.09
C ILE A 558 11.82 38.19 -5.91
N THR A 559 10.72 38.86 -6.27
CA THR A 559 9.58 38.25 -6.99
C THR A 559 9.55 38.60 -8.48
N GLY A 560 10.50 39.41 -8.94
CA GLY A 560 10.62 39.75 -10.34
C GLY A 560 11.80 40.64 -10.66
N VAL A 561 12.43 40.41 -11.81
CA VAL A 561 13.55 41.22 -12.31
C VAL A 561 13.21 41.75 -13.71
N ASN A 562 13.10 43.07 -13.86
CA ASN A 562 12.88 43.74 -15.14
C ASN A 562 14.11 44.53 -15.56
N SER A 563 15.03 43.88 -16.27
CA SER A 563 16.27 44.48 -16.76
C SER A 563 16.08 45.63 -17.75
N ALA A 564 14.96 45.66 -18.50
CA ALA A 564 14.68 46.74 -19.43
C ALA A 564 14.26 48.04 -18.71
N ALA A 565 13.51 47.92 -17.61
CA ALA A 565 13.13 49.05 -16.78
C ALA A 565 14.16 49.37 -15.68
N GLY A 566 15.12 48.46 -15.42
CA GLY A 566 16.08 48.59 -14.34
C GLY A 566 15.46 48.42 -12.94
N THR A 567 14.36 47.66 -12.85
CA THR A 567 13.54 47.53 -11.62
C THR A 567 13.47 46.10 -11.10
N ILE A 568 13.35 45.97 -9.79
CA ILE A 568 13.21 44.71 -9.05
C ILE A 568 11.90 44.76 -8.25
N SER A 569 11.10 43.70 -8.35
CA SER A 569 9.89 43.48 -7.53
C SER A 569 10.27 42.74 -6.26
N ILE A 570 9.86 43.27 -5.11
CA ILE A 570 10.33 42.86 -3.79
C ILE A 570 9.11 42.47 -2.95
N GLN A 571 9.22 41.39 -2.19
CA GLN A 571 8.20 40.93 -1.25
C GLN A 571 8.81 40.78 0.15
N ASN A 572 8.20 41.45 1.12
CA ASN A 572 8.52 41.28 2.53
C ASN A 572 7.88 39.97 3.05
N PRO A 573 8.64 39.09 3.73
CA PRO A 573 8.15 37.81 4.27
C PRO A 573 7.13 37.95 5.40
N TRP A 574 6.92 39.15 5.96
CA TRP A 574 5.81 39.38 6.90
C TRP A 574 4.43 39.28 6.22
N ASN A 575 4.39 39.63 4.94
CA ASN A 575 3.26 39.42 4.03
C ASN A 575 1.90 39.81 4.65
N THR A 576 0.86 39.01 4.46
CA THR A 576 -0.53 39.36 4.81
C THR A 576 -0.81 39.41 6.32
N ALA A 577 0.05 38.83 7.15
CA ALA A 577 -0.11 38.88 8.61
C ALA A 577 0.21 40.26 9.19
N TYR A 578 1.04 41.06 8.50
CA TYR A 578 1.40 42.41 8.93
C TYR A 578 0.24 43.41 8.72
N SER A 579 -0.11 44.15 9.77
CA SER A 579 -1.23 45.11 9.77
C SER A 579 -0.81 46.59 9.83
N GLY A 580 0.50 46.87 9.74
CA GLY A 580 1.03 48.23 9.76
C GLY A 580 0.99 48.93 8.39
N SER A 581 1.68 50.07 8.27
CA SER A 581 1.62 50.93 7.08
C SER A 581 2.63 50.60 5.97
N LEU A 582 3.58 49.71 6.23
CA LEU A 582 4.59 49.30 5.25
C LEU A 582 3.95 48.57 4.06
N GLN A 583 4.48 48.78 2.86
CA GLN A 583 4.10 48.00 1.69
C GLN A 583 4.78 46.64 1.73
N MET A 584 4.00 45.57 1.74
CA MET A 584 4.55 44.20 1.74
C MET A 584 5.05 43.77 0.37
N SER A 585 4.52 44.36 -0.70
CA SER A 585 5.01 44.19 -2.07
C SER A 585 5.19 45.55 -2.72
N PHE A 586 6.37 45.77 -3.31
CA PHE A 586 6.71 47.02 -3.98
C PHE A 586 7.78 46.77 -5.06
N THR A 587 8.13 47.82 -5.80
CA THR A 587 9.12 47.76 -6.87
C THR A 587 10.04 48.95 -6.76
N ASP A 588 11.35 48.70 -6.75
CA ASP A 588 12.37 49.73 -6.75
C ASP A 588 13.34 49.56 -7.92
N THR A 589 13.98 50.66 -8.31
CA THR A 589 15.09 50.61 -9.26
C THR A 589 16.34 50.07 -8.58
N ILE A 590 17.21 49.39 -9.35
CA ILE A 590 18.50 48.91 -8.84
C ILE A 590 19.38 50.05 -8.28
N ALA A 591 19.20 51.28 -8.77
CA ALA A 591 19.90 52.45 -8.28
C ALA A 591 19.40 52.94 -6.90
N GLN A 592 18.09 52.82 -6.64
CA GLN A 592 17.53 53.09 -5.29
C GLN A 592 18.06 52.05 -4.31
N LEU A 593 17.96 50.76 -4.67
CA LEU A 593 18.49 49.65 -3.87
C LEU A 593 19.99 49.80 -3.57
N ALA A 594 20.79 50.26 -4.54
CA ALA A 594 22.20 50.56 -4.30
C ALA A 594 22.40 51.72 -3.31
N ALA A 595 21.57 52.77 -3.38
CA ALA A 595 21.63 53.87 -2.42
C ALA A 595 21.34 53.42 -0.98
N ASP A 596 20.60 52.33 -0.83
CA ASP A 596 20.24 51.70 0.45
C ASP A 596 21.29 50.70 0.96
N ASN A 597 22.37 50.50 0.21
CA ASN A 597 23.48 49.60 0.53
C ASN A 597 23.06 48.14 0.79
N ILE A 598 22.10 47.63 0.03
CA ILE A 598 21.59 46.27 0.14
C ILE A 598 22.58 45.21 -0.38
N SER A 599 22.36 43.97 0.02
CA SER A 599 23.04 42.79 -0.54
C SER A 599 22.02 41.89 -1.23
N ILE A 600 22.36 41.38 -2.41
CA ILE A 600 21.57 40.39 -3.17
C ILE A 600 22.31 39.06 -3.16
N TYR A 601 21.56 37.98 -2.97
CA TYR A 601 22.06 36.61 -3.01
C TYR A 601 21.30 35.86 -4.10
N ALA A 602 22.03 35.28 -5.06
CA ALA A 602 21.44 34.51 -6.16
C ALA A 602 22.10 33.14 -6.24
N THR A 603 21.31 32.06 -6.26
CA THR A 603 21.84 30.71 -6.45
C THR A 603 22.50 30.58 -7.84
N SER A 604 23.43 29.64 -7.96
CA SER A 604 24.16 29.40 -9.22
C SER A 604 23.54 28.20 -9.96
N PRO A 605 23.51 28.20 -11.30
CA PRO A 605 22.59 27.40 -12.14
C PRO A 605 22.84 25.88 -12.17
N THR A 606 23.65 25.34 -11.26
CA THR A 606 23.86 23.89 -11.18
C THR A 606 22.91 23.31 -10.13
N LYS A 607 21.62 23.21 -10.47
CA LYS A 607 20.68 22.41 -9.68
C LYS A 607 21.21 20.97 -9.66
N VAL A 608 21.64 20.51 -8.48
CA VAL A 608 22.12 19.13 -8.31
C VAL A 608 20.90 18.24 -8.46
N ALA A 609 20.90 17.40 -9.51
CA ALA A 609 19.80 16.52 -9.88
C ALA A 609 19.57 15.37 -8.89
#